data_AF-A0AAU7Q6E3-F1
#
_entry.id   AF-A0AAU7Q6E3-F1
#
_cell.length_a   1.000
_cell.length_b   1.000
_cell.length_c   1.000
_cell.angle_alpha   90.00
_cell.angle_beta   90.00
_cell.angle_gamma   90.00
#
_symmetry.space_group_name_H-M   'P 1'
#
loop_
_entity.id
_entity.type
_entity.pdbx_description
1 polymer ?
#
loop_
_entity_poly.entity_id
_entity_poly.type
_entity_poly.pdbx_seq_one_letter_code
_entity_poly.pdbx_strand_id
1 'polypeptide(L)'
;MLRSCLLGYMPERALLAGWYARVNALMNARLLGINDARSLLTDVAQGERENLLIHRQLRLASGFLSLKAMSLRLLQGGGADAIGYLGALAAWLDEDAFPPDAAPPRPTGAMASSSAGNHFYSTLLGCLEATGSQAAEPTTAVGHVFAGPRVYRDRHEMRLNAARTFCSLLIGVFFWLGTDWDMGYILAVLIGISCALGAHYPMVNRLVLMVLAAVALAVPTAYALLFGVFISTSELPPAMLALSPVLLVAGAGKSLSTTAFIFFHVFILGVIFLINFANPISYDFSRYANMAVAAVFSVIIVALVFYFIPQSADRSKLRRMSRAIAARFTRDMARPPLHAPFEDYVYSAIFLTRNMPRCMEKQRFIRLCCLTLAVSRVRYLAWRQSAVALPFPSFFVAALIREDYPACLAWAMRNREESDEAAWGYWWETETVLRYLLDGRVTGI
;
A
#
# COMPACT_ATOMS: atom_id res chain seq x y z
N MET A 1 -2.59 -32.93 31.52
CA MET A 1 -2.15 -34.24 31.00
C MET A 1 -2.28 -34.41 29.48
N LEU A 2 -3.30 -33.88 28.78
CA LEU A 2 -3.34 -33.87 27.30
C LEU A 2 -2.51 -32.75 26.62
N ARG A 3 -2.17 -31.69 27.35
CA ARG A 3 -1.26 -30.61 26.89
C ARG A 3 0.21 -30.94 27.13
N SER A 4 0.50 -31.93 27.98
CA SER A 4 1.85 -32.37 28.37
C SER A 4 2.30 -33.66 27.66
N CYS A 5 1.42 -34.32 26.88
CA CYS A 5 1.79 -35.47 26.03
C CYS A 5 2.05 -35.11 24.56
N LEU A 6 1.85 -33.85 24.15
CA LEU A 6 2.18 -33.34 22.80
C LEU A 6 3.46 -32.49 22.76
N LEU A 7 4.15 -32.38 23.90
CA LEU A 7 5.39 -31.61 24.10
C LEU A 7 6.60 -32.53 24.41
N GLY A 8 6.47 -33.83 24.17
CA GLY A 8 7.55 -34.80 24.38
C GLY A 8 8.44 -34.94 23.15
N TYR A 9 9.72 -34.57 23.31
CA TYR A 9 10.85 -34.70 22.38
C TYR A 9 10.80 -33.86 21.10
N MET A 10 11.52 -32.72 21.12
CA MET A 10 12.56 -32.35 20.13
C MET A 10 13.02 -30.89 20.39
N PRO A 11 14.31 -30.61 20.69
CA PRO A 11 14.87 -29.25 20.74
C PRO A 11 14.79 -28.49 19.40
N GLU A 12 14.47 -29.21 18.32
CA GLU A 12 14.35 -28.74 16.93
C GLU A 12 13.21 -27.73 16.71
N ARG A 13 12.13 -27.76 17.52
CA ARG A 13 11.00 -26.82 17.39
C ARG A 13 11.29 -25.42 17.93
N ALA A 14 12.19 -25.27 18.91
CA ALA A 14 12.50 -23.97 19.52
C ALA A 14 13.35 -23.10 18.57
N LEU A 15 14.36 -23.71 17.93
CA LEU A 15 15.17 -23.06 16.89
C LEU A 15 14.32 -22.65 15.67
N LEU A 16 13.39 -23.54 15.27
CA LEU A 16 12.42 -23.29 14.21
C LEU A 16 11.51 -22.10 14.55
N ALA A 17 11.04 -22.00 15.78
CA ALA A 17 10.26 -20.85 16.25
C ALA A 17 11.08 -19.55 16.31
N GLY A 18 12.37 -19.62 16.67
CA GLY A 18 13.28 -18.47 16.74
C GLY A 18 13.58 -17.85 15.37
N TRP A 19 14.07 -18.65 14.42
CA TRP A 19 14.29 -18.20 13.03
C TRP A 19 12.99 -17.69 12.39
N TYR A 20 11.90 -18.45 12.55
CA TYR A 20 10.58 -18.08 12.06
C TYR A 20 10.12 -16.74 12.64
N ALA A 21 10.25 -16.55 13.96
CA ALA A 21 9.91 -15.30 14.62
C ALA A 21 10.79 -14.15 14.14
N ARG A 22 12.09 -14.37 13.89
CA ARG A 22 13.02 -13.32 13.42
C ARG A 22 12.79 -12.89 11.99
N VAL A 23 12.59 -13.82 11.04
CA VAL A 23 12.23 -13.45 9.66
C VAL A 23 10.88 -12.73 9.62
N ASN A 24 9.92 -13.18 10.44
CA ASN A 24 8.63 -12.54 10.57
C ASN A 24 8.72 -11.20 11.30
N ALA A 25 9.59 -11.06 12.29
CA ALA A 25 9.86 -9.83 13.02
C ALA A 25 10.66 -8.83 12.18
N LEU A 26 11.57 -9.25 11.31
CA LEU A 26 12.24 -8.36 10.35
C LEU A 26 11.25 -7.84 9.31
N MET A 27 10.39 -8.73 8.81
CA MET A 27 9.26 -8.35 7.96
C MET A 27 8.33 -7.37 8.70
N ASN A 28 7.95 -7.67 9.94
CA ASN A 28 7.03 -6.86 10.74
C ASN A 28 7.64 -5.56 11.28
N ALA A 29 8.89 -5.54 11.73
CA ALA A 29 9.60 -4.37 12.26
C ALA A 29 9.88 -3.35 11.16
N ARG A 30 10.18 -3.80 9.94
CA ARG A 30 10.22 -2.93 8.76
C ARG A 30 8.83 -2.39 8.43
N LEU A 31 7.79 -3.22 8.50
CA LEU A 31 6.38 -2.78 8.34
C LEU A 31 5.88 -1.85 9.47
N LEU A 32 6.38 -2.01 10.70
CA LEU A 32 6.05 -1.21 11.90
C LEU A 32 6.80 0.11 11.91
N GLY A 33 8.09 0.13 11.54
CA GLY A 33 8.86 1.35 11.33
C GLY A 33 8.24 2.27 10.27
N ILE A 34 7.51 1.72 9.29
CA ILE A 34 6.67 2.48 8.36
C ILE A 34 5.48 3.13 9.08
N ASN A 35 4.81 2.42 10.00
CA ASN A 35 3.67 2.99 10.75
C ASN A 35 4.12 4.07 11.76
N ASP A 36 5.28 3.90 12.40
CA ASP A 36 5.83 4.87 13.36
C ASP A 36 6.45 6.09 12.65
N ALA A 37 7.13 5.92 11.52
CA ALA A 37 7.58 7.06 10.72
C ALA A 37 6.38 7.87 10.19
N ARG A 38 5.29 7.19 9.81
CA ARG A 38 4.06 7.82 9.30
C ARG A 38 3.31 8.67 10.32
N SER A 39 3.50 8.44 11.62
CA SER A 39 2.85 9.23 12.67
C SER A 39 3.58 10.56 12.97
N LEU A 40 4.82 10.70 12.48
CA LEU A 40 5.71 11.82 12.82
C LEU A 40 5.95 12.83 11.68
N LEU A 41 5.40 12.59 10.48
CA LEU A 41 5.84 13.28 9.25
C LEU A 41 4.77 14.22 8.65
N THR A 42 5.17 15.46 8.38
CA THR A 42 4.33 16.54 7.82
C THR A 42 4.79 17.07 6.46
N ASP A 43 5.96 16.65 5.93
CA ASP A 43 6.62 17.27 4.77
C ASP A 43 6.62 16.41 3.48
N VAL A 44 6.48 17.07 2.32
CA VAL A 44 6.32 16.50 0.97
C VAL A 44 7.60 15.82 0.46
N ALA A 45 8.77 16.40 0.73
CA ALA A 45 10.07 15.81 0.33
C ALA A 45 10.38 14.50 1.09
N GLN A 46 9.85 14.37 2.31
CA GLN A 46 9.91 13.15 3.10
C GLN A 46 8.97 12.06 2.57
N GLY A 47 7.80 12.43 2.02
CA GLY A 47 6.88 11.50 1.36
C GLY A 47 7.46 10.84 0.08
N GLU A 48 8.31 11.55 -0.67
CA GLU A 48 9.02 10.96 -1.80
C GLU A 48 10.08 9.95 -1.37
N ARG A 49 10.84 10.26 -0.30
CA ARG A 49 11.77 9.31 0.34
C ARG A 49 11.04 8.09 0.91
N GLU A 50 9.87 8.29 1.50
CA GLU A 50 9.02 7.21 2.04
C GLU A 50 8.55 6.25 0.93
N ASN A 51 8.07 6.78 -0.20
CA ASN A 51 7.65 5.96 -1.34
C ASN A 51 8.81 5.12 -1.91
N LEU A 52 10.01 5.68 -1.97
CA LEU A 52 11.22 4.96 -2.38
C LEU A 52 11.61 3.87 -1.36
N LEU A 53 11.52 4.15 -0.05
CA LEU A 53 11.80 3.17 1.00
C LEU A 53 10.78 2.03 1.03
N ILE A 54 9.49 2.34 0.87
CA ILE A 54 8.42 1.34 0.74
C ILE A 54 8.67 0.46 -0.49
N HIS A 55 9.00 1.07 -1.63
CA HIS A 55 9.35 0.36 -2.86
C HIS A 55 10.55 -0.60 -2.68
N ARG A 56 11.61 -0.14 -2.00
CA ARG A 56 12.80 -0.94 -1.67
C ARG A 56 12.48 -2.10 -0.73
N GLN A 57 11.71 -1.86 0.33
CA GLN A 57 11.34 -2.89 1.31
C GLN A 57 10.40 -3.95 0.73
N LEU A 58 9.51 -3.57 -0.17
CA LEU A 58 8.58 -4.49 -0.81
C LEU A 58 9.32 -5.44 -1.76
N ARG A 59 10.32 -4.96 -2.54
CA ARG A 59 11.19 -5.83 -3.35
C ARG A 59 11.85 -6.93 -2.52
N LEU A 60 12.31 -6.59 -1.32
CA LEU A 60 12.91 -7.53 -0.36
C LEU A 60 11.90 -8.52 0.23
N ALA A 61 10.63 -8.12 0.40
CA ALA A 61 9.58 -8.99 0.94
C ALA A 61 9.36 -10.25 0.09
N SER A 62 9.44 -10.16 -1.24
CA SER A 62 9.36 -11.32 -2.14
C SER A 62 10.51 -12.33 -1.91
N GLY A 63 11.69 -11.84 -1.55
CA GLY A 63 12.85 -12.67 -1.25
C GLY A 63 12.79 -13.32 0.11
N PHE A 64 12.36 -12.56 1.12
CA PHE A 64 12.12 -13.13 2.44
C PHE A 64 10.98 -14.15 2.42
N LEU A 65 9.94 -13.96 1.61
CA LEU A 65 8.90 -14.97 1.41
C LEU A 65 9.49 -16.26 0.85
N SER A 66 10.36 -16.17 -0.15
CA SER A 66 11.02 -17.33 -0.76
C SER A 66 11.96 -18.03 0.24
N LEU A 67 12.83 -17.27 0.92
CA LEU A 67 13.72 -17.79 1.96
C LEU A 67 12.94 -18.46 3.10
N LYS A 68 11.81 -17.88 3.52
CA LYS A 68 10.93 -18.47 4.53
C LYS A 68 10.36 -19.80 4.06
N ALA A 69 9.85 -19.86 2.84
CA ALA A 69 9.34 -21.10 2.25
C ALA A 69 10.44 -22.17 2.16
N MET A 70 11.62 -21.81 1.65
CA MET A 70 12.78 -22.70 1.55
C MET A 70 13.24 -23.22 2.92
N SER A 71 13.35 -22.36 3.94
CA SER A 71 13.78 -22.78 5.28
C SER A 71 12.85 -23.84 5.87
N LEU A 72 11.54 -23.72 5.66
CA LEU A 72 10.58 -24.72 6.12
C LEU A 72 10.76 -26.05 5.38
N ARG A 73 11.08 -26.00 4.09
CA ARG A 73 11.31 -27.19 3.27
C ARG A 73 12.63 -27.89 3.61
N LEU A 74 13.69 -27.12 3.85
CA LEU A 74 14.97 -27.66 4.32
C LEU A 74 14.81 -28.39 5.65
N LEU A 75 14.00 -27.85 6.57
CA LEU A 75 13.70 -28.50 7.85
C LEU A 75 12.90 -29.80 7.70
N GLN A 76 12.02 -29.89 6.71
CA GLN A 76 11.26 -31.11 6.45
C GLN A 76 12.12 -32.24 5.85
N GLY A 77 13.21 -31.91 5.13
CA GLY A 77 14.00 -32.90 4.39
C GLY A 77 15.44 -33.11 4.85
N GLY A 78 16.02 -32.16 5.61
CA GLY A 78 17.46 -32.11 5.89
C GLY A 78 17.89 -32.52 7.30
N GLY A 79 16.96 -32.93 8.17
CA GLY A 79 17.27 -33.46 9.51
C GLY A 79 18.12 -32.52 10.38
N ALA A 80 19.03 -33.09 11.17
CA ALA A 80 19.86 -32.37 12.14
C ALA A 80 20.79 -31.32 11.51
N ASP A 81 21.32 -31.58 10.30
CA ASP A 81 22.22 -30.66 9.60
C ASP A 81 21.50 -29.37 9.15
N ALA A 82 20.25 -29.49 8.71
CA ALA A 82 19.41 -28.33 8.37
C ALA A 82 19.12 -27.46 9.59
N ILE A 83 18.87 -28.09 10.74
CA ILE A 83 18.61 -27.39 12.00
C ILE A 83 19.88 -26.69 12.50
N GLY A 84 21.03 -27.37 12.46
CA GLY A 84 22.31 -26.78 12.86
C GLY A 84 22.65 -25.54 12.03
N TYR A 85 22.52 -25.63 10.71
CA TYR A 85 22.78 -24.51 9.81
C TYR A 85 21.82 -23.33 10.03
N LEU A 86 20.51 -23.56 10.08
CA LEU A 86 19.53 -22.49 10.31
C LEU A 86 19.66 -21.88 11.71
N GLY A 87 20.12 -22.66 12.70
CA GLY A 87 20.49 -22.17 14.03
C GLY A 87 21.70 -21.24 13.99
N ALA A 88 22.76 -21.62 13.27
CA ALA A 88 23.93 -20.76 13.06
C ALA A 88 23.58 -19.47 12.30
N LEU A 89 22.70 -19.58 11.29
CA LEU A 89 22.19 -18.43 10.54
C LEU A 89 21.36 -17.50 11.43
N ALA A 90 20.54 -18.06 12.33
CA ALA A 90 19.78 -17.27 13.30
C ALA A 90 20.71 -16.51 14.24
N ALA A 91 21.75 -17.18 14.78
CA ALA A 91 22.74 -16.55 15.65
C ALA A 91 23.51 -15.41 14.93
N TRP A 92 23.90 -15.63 13.68
CA TRP A 92 24.52 -14.59 12.85
C TRP A 92 23.61 -13.36 12.63
N LEU A 93 22.30 -13.58 12.52
CA LEU A 93 21.32 -12.50 12.40
C LEU A 93 20.99 -11.79 13.73
N ASP A 94 21.40 -12.34 14.87
CA ASP A 94 21.21 -11.76 16.21
C ASP A 94 22.36 -10.82 16.61
N GLU A 95 23.45 -10.73 15.83
CA GLU A 95 24.47 -9.71 16.06
C GLU A 95 23.84 -8.31 15.87
N ASP A 96 24.04 -7.40 16.83
CA ASP A 96 23.33 -6.11 16.96
C ASP A 96 23.39 -5.17 15.73
N ALA A 97 24.18 -5.49 14.71
CA ALA A 97 24.34 -4.73 13.46
C ALA A 97 23.72 -5.46 12.26
N PHE A 98 22.73 -4.84 11.60
CA PHE A 98 22.19 -5.31 10.32
C PHE A 98 22.40 -4.29 9.19
N PRO A 99 22.95 -4.68 8.03
CA PRO A 99 23.49 -6.00 7.72
C PRO A 99 24.79 -6.27 8.51
N PRO A 100 25.06 -7.51 8.96
CA PRO A 100 26.31 -7.84 9.63
C PRO A 100 27.50 -7.64 8.69
N ASP A 101 28.60 -7.07 9.18
CA ASP A 101 29.84 -6.91 8.39
C ASP A 101 30.47 -8.27 8.01
N ALA A 102 30.15 -9.32 8.77
CA ALA A 102 30.57 -10.68 8.52
C ALA A 102 29.68 -11.38 7.47
N ALA A 103 30.29 -12.11 6.54
CA ALA A 103 29.57 -12.92 5.57
C ALA A 103 28.66 -13.96 6.26
N PRO A 104 27.47 -14.27 5.69
CA PRO A 104 26.58 -15.26 6.26
C PRO A 104 27.25 -16.65 6.31
N PRO A 105 26.97 -17.46 7.35
CA PRO A 105 27.54 -18.79 7.47
C PRO A 105 27.18 -19.64 6.25
N ARG A 106 28.14 -20.45 5.78
CA ARG A 106 27.95 -21.41 4.69
C ARG A 106 27.29 -22.69 5.20
N PRO A 107 26.49 -23.39 4.38
CA PRO A 107 25.97 -24.70 4.74
C PRO A 107 27.13 -25.68 4.99
N THR A 108 26.99 -26.52 6.02
CA THR A 108 27.98 -27.52 6.44
C THR A 108 27.39 -28.93 6.38
N GLY A 109 28.22 -29.97 6.51
CA GLY A 109 27.77 -31.37 6.56
C GLY A 109 27.06 -31.82 5.27
N ALA A 110 25.99 -32.61 5.40
CA ALA A 110 25.20 -33.08 4.26
C ALA A 110 24.45 -31.96 3.53
N MET A 111 24.33 -30.76 4.12
CA MET A 111 23.76 -29.60 3.43
C MET A 111 24.73 -28.90 2.49
N ALA A 112 26.05 -29.01 2.70
CA ALA A 112 27.04 -28.45 1.79
C ALA A 112 27.05 -29.18 0.43
N SER A 113 26.78 -30.48 0.43
CA SER A 113 26.64 -31.31 -0.77
C SER A 113 25.23 -31.33 -1.34
N SER A 114 24.25 -30.75 -0.65
CA SER A 114 22.86 -30.70 -1.10
C SER A 114 22.61 -29.51 -2.03
N SER A 115 22.06 -29.77 -3.22
CA SER A 115 21.62 -28.72 -4.15
C SER A 115 20.61 -27.76 -3.50
N ALA A 116 19.80 -28.24 -2.54
CA ALA A 116 18.84 -27.42 -1.80
C ALA A 116 19.53 -26.40 -0.87
N GLY A 117 20.59 -26.84 -0.15
CA GLY A 117 21.37 -25.98 0.75
C GLY A 117 22.13 -24.90 -0.03
N ASN A 118 22.74 -25.30 -1.15
CA ASN A 118 23.47 -24.39 -2.03
C ASN A 118 22.54 -23.37 -2.73
N HIS A 119 21.34 -23.79 -3.16
CA HIS A 119 20.34 -22.88 -3.72
C HIS A 119 19.80 -21.89 -2.68
N PHE A 120 19.56 -22.36 -1.44
CA PHE A 120 19.15 -21.47 -0.35
C PHE A 120 20.23 -20.42 -0.03
N TYR A 121 21.50 -20.84 0.09
CA TYR A 121 22.60 -19.93 0.39
C TYR A 121 22.80 -18.88 -0.71
N SER A 122 22.77 -19.28 -1.98
CA SER A 122 22.88 -18.33 -3.11
C SER A 122 21.70 -17.36 -3.17
N THR A 123 20.49 -17.82 -2.86
CA THR A 123 19.29 -16.96 -2.77
C THR A 123 19.40 -15.95 -1.62
N LEU A 124 19.94 -16.38 -0.48
CA LEU A 124 20.20 -15.52 0.68
C LEU A 124 21.25 -14.45 0.33
N LEU A 125 22.36 -14.85 -0.28
CA LEU A 125 23.41 -13.93 -0.71
C LEU A 125 22.86 -12.91 -1.71
N GLY A 126 22.05 -13.34 -2.68
CA GLY A 126 21.38 -12.44 -3.62
C GLY A 126 20.42 -11.45 -2.95
N CYS A 127 19.72 -11.85 -1.87
CA CYS A 127 18.94 -10.93 -1.04
C CYS A 127 19.84 -9.92 -0.32
N LEU A 128 20.96 -10.37 0.24
CA LEU A 128 21.91 -9.53 0.99
C LEU A 128 22.66 -8.54 0.10
N GLU A 129 23.11 -8.97 -1.08
CA GLU A 129 23.69 -8.10 -2.11
C GLU A 129 22.69 -7.04 -2.58
N ALA A 130 21.44 -7.44 -2.79
CA ALA A 130 20.37 -6.51 -3.12
C ALA A 130 20.16 -5.49 -1.99
N THR A 131 20.30 -5.86 -0.72
CA THR A 131 20.27 -4.90 0.40
C THR A 131 21.52 -4.02 0.49
N GLY A 132 22.72 -4.57 0.25
CA GLY A 132 23.99 -3.86 0.39
C GLY A 132 24.26 -2.86 -0.73
N SER A 133 24.01 -3.25 -1.99
CA SER A 133 24.08 -2.34 -3.15
C SER A 133 23.12 -1.14 -3.03
N GLN A 134 21.99 -1.32 -2.33
CA GLN A 134 21.01 -0.27 -2.07
C GLN A 134 21.39 0.70 -0.94
N ALA A 135 22.35 0.35 -0.09
CA ALA A 135 22.92 1.25 0.92
C ALA A 135 23.97 2.21 0.33
N ALA A 136 24.57 1.84 -0.81
CA ALA A 136 25.62 2.59 -1.48
C ALA A 136 25.11 3.62 -2.52
N GLU A 137 23.86 3.50 -3.00
CA GLU A 137 23.27 4.49 -3.91
C GLU A 137 22.97 5.80 -3.16
N PRO A 138 23.58 6.95 -3.55
CA PRO A 138 23.32 8.22 -2.89
C PRO A 138 21.84 8.58 -2.99
N THR A 139 21.29 9.05 -1.86
CA THR A 139 19.90 9.47 -1.62
C THR A 139 19.46 10.70 -2.44
N THR A 140 20.14 10.98 -3.55
CA THR A 140 19.96 12.15 -4.42
C THR A 140 18.99 11.92 -5.57
N ALA A 141 18.61 10.67 -5.87
CA ALA A 141 17.49 10.37 -6.77
C ALA A 141 16.12 10.54 -6.06
N VAL A 142 15.90 11.73 -5.50
CA VAL A 142 14.59 12.20 -5.03
C VAL A 142 13.85 12.68 -6.28
N GLY A 143 12.65 12.14 -6.55
CA GLY A 143 11.80 12.66 -7.63
C GLY A 143 11.19 11.66 -8.60
N HIS A 144 11.41 10.35 -8.46
CA HIS A 144 10.56 9.38 -9.17
C HIS A 144 9.37 8.97 -8.29
N VAL A 145 8.53 9.95 -7.97
CA VAL A 145 7.11 9.72 -7.69
C VAL A 145 6.60 8.83 -8.80
N PHE A 146 6.36 7.55 -8.51
CA PHE A 146 5.41 6.63 -9.14
C PHE A 146 4.75 7.16 -10.45
N ALA A 147 5.57 7.40 -11.47
CA ALA A 147 5.16 7.97 -12.75
C ALA A 147 5.59 7.01 -13.86
N GLY A 148 4.67 6.81 -14.81
CA GLY A 148 4.85 5.85 -15.90
C GLY A 148 4.22 4.48 -15.63
N PRO A 149 4.56 3.46 -16.44
CA PRO A 149 3.94 2.13 -16.40
C PRO A 149 4.25 1.32 -15.13
N ARG A 150 4.91 1.90 -14.13
CA ARG A 150 5.33 1.22 -12.89
C ARG A 150 4.21 1.12 -11.85
N VAL A 151 3.09 1.82 -12.04
CA VAL A 151 2.05 1.98 -11.01
C VAL A 151 0.71 1.47 -11.51
N TYR A 152 0.01 0.72 -10.66
CA TYR A 152 -1.35 0.31 -10.92
C TYR A 152 -2.30 1.51 -10.90
N ARG A 153 -3.03 1.68 -12.00
CA ARG A 153 -4.06 2.71 -12.16
C ARG A 153 -5.35 2.06 -12.60
N ASP A 154 -6.38 2.09 -11.75
CA ASP A 154 -7.71 1.63 -12.14
C ASP A 154 -8.36 2.66 -13.06
N ARG A 155 -8.15 2.50 -14.37
CA ARG A 155 -8.69 3.39 -15.42
C ARG A 155 -10.21 3.53 -15.33
N HIS A 156 -10.91 2.50 -14.83
CA HIS A 156 -12.35 2.55 -14.70
C HIS A 156 -12.76 3.52 -13.58
N GLU A 157 -12.14 3.41 -12.40
CA GLU A 157 -12.39 4.35 -11.31
C GLU A 157 -11.95 5.78 -11.66
N MET A 158 -10.85 5.93 -12.39
CA MET A 158 -10.40 7.24 -12.88
C MET A 158 -11.45 7.91 -13.77
N ARG A 159 -12.07 7.16 -14.70
CA ARG A 159 -13.14 7.66 -15.57
C ARG A 159 -14.39 8.01 -14.78
N LEU A 160 -14.79 7.16 -13.83
CA LEU A 160 -15.93 7.45 -12.95
C LEU A 160 -15.69 8.72 -12.14
N ASN A 161 -14.48 8.93 -11.62
CA ASN A 161 -14.14 10.13 -10.88
C ASN A 161 -14.17 11.38 -11.77
N ALA A 162 -13.58 11.29 -12.97
CA ALA A 162 -13.64 12.38 -13.95
C ALA A 162 -15.09 12.74 -14.33
N ALA A 163 -15.95 11.73 -14.54
CA ALA A 163 -17.36 11.94 -14.82
C ALA A 163 -18.08 12.65 -13.67
N ARG A 164 -17.83 12.27 -12.41
CA ARG A 164 -18.39 12.97 -11.24
C ARG A 164 -17.97 14.44 -11.21
N THR A 165 -16.68 14.72 -11.32
CA THR A 165 -16.18 16.09 -11.28
C THR A 165 -16.76 16.93 -12.41
N PHE A 166 -16.80 16.37 -13.62
CA PHE A 166 -17.39 17.03 -14.77
C PHE A 166 -18.88 17.32 -14.57
N CYS A 167 -19.68 16.32 -14.18
CA CYS A 167 -21.12 16.49 -13.96
C CYS A 167 -21.43 17.47 -12.83
N SER A 168 -20.69 17.42 -11.71
CA SER A 168 -20.88 18.36 -10.59
C SER A 168 -20.61 19.81 -11.02
N LEU A 169 -19.49 20.05 -11.72
CA LEU A 169 -19.16 21.38 -12.22
C LEU A 169 -20.19 21.85 -13.24
N LEU A 170 -20.59 20.98 -14.16
CA LEU A 170 -21.57 21.29 -15.19
C LEU A 170 -22.91 21.74 -14.57
N ILE A 171 -23.43 20.96 -13.61
CA ILE A 171 -24.67 21.29 -12.88
C ILE A 171 -24.52 22.62 -12.13
N GLY A 172 -23.42 22.83 -11.42
CA GLY A 172 -23.17 24.07 -10.68
C GLY A 172 -23.10 25.31 -11.57
N VAL A 173 -22.42 25.20 -12.71
CA VAL A 173 -22.29 26.31 -13.68
C VAL A 173 -23.62 26.57 -14.37
N PHE A 174 -24.36 25.54 -14.79
CA PHE A 174 -25.70 25.74 -15.38
C PHE A 174 -26.67 26.37 -14.39
N PHE A 175 -26.64 25.96 -13.12
CA PHE A 175 -27.45 26.57 -12.07
C PHE A 175 -27.09 28.04 -11.88
N TRP A 176 -25.79 28.36 -11.79
CA TRP A 176 -25.33 29.74 -11.67
C TRP A 176 -25.81 30.62 -12.84
N LEU A 177 -25.56 30.18 -14.09
CA LEU A 177 -25.96 30.93 -15.28
C LEU A 177 -27.48 31.03 -15.45
N GLY A 178 -28.24 30.01 -15.04
CA GLY A 178 -29.69 29.99 -15.19
C GLY A 178 -30.44 30.81 -14.11
N THR A 179 -29.77 31.12 -13.00
CA THR A 179 -30.36 31.90 -11.90
C THR A 179 -29.87 33.35 -11.87
N ASP A 180 -28.90 33.70 -12.70
CA ASP A 180 -28.17 34.97 -12.65
C ASP A 180 -27.70 35.31 -11.22
N TRP A 181 -27.29 34.28 -10.46
CA TRP A 181 -26.88 34.47 -9.08
C TRP A 181 -25.55 35.23 -9.01
N ASP A 182 -25.57 36.47 -8.51
CA ASP A 182 -24.40 37.38 -8.46
C ASP A 182 -23.11 36.71 -7.95
N MET A 183 -23.22 35.88 -6.91
CA MET A 183 -22.11 35.18 -6.26
C MET A 183 -21.98 33.70 -6.65
N GLY A 184 -22.69 33.25 -7.69
CA GLY A 184 -22.71 31.84 -8.09
C GLY A 184 -21.37 31.30 -8.60
N TYR A 185 -20.40 32.16 -8.95
CA TYR A 185 -19.03 31.70 -9.25
C TYR A 185 -18.38 31.00 -8.05
N ILE A 186 -18.72 31.41 -6.81
CA ILE A 186 -18.24 30.80 -5.57
C ILE A 186 -18.70 29.34 -5.48
N LEU A 187 -19.96 29.08 -5.86
CA LEU A 187 -20.51 27.73 -5.91
C LEU A 187 -19.65 26.81 -6.77
N ALA A 188 -19.30 27.24 -7.99
CA ALA A 188 -18.49 26.46 -8.92
C ALA A 188 -17.08 26.19 -8.36
N VAL A 189 -16.45 27.18 -7.73
CA VAL A 189 -15.14 27.02 -7.06
C VAL A 189 -15.21 25.98 -5.94
N LEU A 190 -16.23 26.07 -5.08
CA LEU A 190 -16.40 25.15 -3.94
C LEU A 190 -16.73 23.72 -4.40
N ILE A 191 -17.44 23.56 -5.52
CA ILE A 191 -17.63 22.25 -6.18
C ILE A 191 -16.29 21.68 -6.63
N GLY A 192 -15.44 22.50 -7.27
CA GLY A 192 -14.12 22.09 -7.72
C GLY A 192 -13.24 21.60 -6.56
N ILE A 193 -13.16 22.38 -5.48
CA ILE A 193 -12.41 22.03 -4.27
C ILE A 193 -12.95 20.73 -3.65
N SER A 194 -14.27 20.61 -3.52
CA SER A 194 -14.93 19.41 -2.96
C SER A 194 -14.64 18.16 -3.81
N CYS A 195 -14.67 18.28 -5.13
CA CYS A 195 -14.36 17.18 -6.04
C CYS A 195 -12.87 16.77 -5.97
N ALA A 196 -11.96 17.73 -5.86
CA ALA A 196 -10.52 17.45 -5.73
C ALA A 196 -10.19 16.71 -4.43
N LEU A 197 -10.78 17.14 -3.30
CA LEU A 197 -10.69 16.42 -2.03
C LEU A 197 -11.29 15.01 -2.11
N GLY A 198 -12.42 14.87 -2.81
CA GLY A 198 -13.11 13.59 -2.99
C GLY A 198 -12.39 12.57 -3.87
N ALA A 199 -11.54 13.02 -4.80
CA ALA A 199 -10.83 12.16 -5.74
C ALA A 199 -9.92 11.13 -5.08
N HIS A 200 -9.40 11.44 -3.88
CA HIS A 200 -8.40 10.62 -3.20
C HIS A 200 -8.97 9.73 -2.08
N TYR A 201 -10.25 9.89 -1.72
CA TYR A 201 -10.80 9.18 -0.56
C TYR A 201 -11.43 7.83 -0.95
N PRO A 202 -11.09 6.72 -0.27
CA PRO A 202 -11.58 5.39 -0.62
C PRO A 202 -13.05 5.14 -0.24
N MET A 203 -13.63 5.96 0.65
CA MET A 203 -14.97 5.80 1.22
C MET A 203 -15.80 7.05 1.00
N VAL A 204 -16.20 7.27 -0.23
CA VAL A 204 -16.71 8.56 -0.67
C VAL A 204 -18.10 8.91 -0.09
N ASN A 205 -18.97 7.93 0.15
CA ASN A 205 -20.25 8.19 0.81
C ASN A 205 -20.07 8.75 2.23
N ARG A 206 -19.09 8.21 2.98
CA ARG A 206 -18.74 8.72 4.31
C ARG A 206 -18.12 10.11 4.21
N LEU A 207 -17.26 10.33 3.21
CA LEU A 207 -16.66 11.64 2.97
C LEU A 207 -17.71 12.72 2.76
N VAL A 208 -18.68 12.49 1.87
CA VAL A 208 -19.73 13.47 1.57
C VAL A 208 -20.49 13.88 2.83
N LEU A 209 -20.91 12.91 3.66
CA LEU A 209 -21.59 13.19 4.92
C LEU A 209 -20.70 13.97 5.91
N MET A 210 -19.41 13.67 5.96
CA MET A 210 -18.45 14.37 6.82
C MET A 210 -18.19 15.79 6.35
N VAL A 211 -18.05 16.02 5.05
CA VAL A 211 -17.90 17.35 4.47
C VAL A 211 -19.16 18.17 4.74
N LEU A 212 -20.35 17.58 4.57
CA LEU A 212 -21.61 18.24 4.87
C LEU A 212 -21.72 18.60 6.36
N ALA A 213 -21.39 17.69 7.26
CA ALA A 213 -21.40 17.95 8.69
C ALA A 213 -20.38 19.02 9.10
N ALA A 214 -19.18 19.02 8.49
CA ALA A 214 -18.15 20.01 8.74
C ALA A 214 -18.58 21.40 8.27
N VAL A 215 -19.16 21.52 7.07
CA VAL A 215 -19.69 22.79 6.55
C VAL A 215 -20.89 23.26 7.38
N ALA A 216 -21.80 22.36 7.75
CA ALA A 216 -22.95 22.68 8.59
C ALA A 216 -22.55 23.18 9.99
N LEU A 217 -21.41 22.74 10.52
CA LEU A 217 -20.84 23.26 11.76
C LEU A 217 -20.06 24.57 11.53
N ALA A 218 -19.34 24.69 10.42
CA ALA A 218 -18.54 25.87 10.08
C ALA A 218 -19.41 27.12 9.91
N VAL A 219 -20.60 27.00 9.33
CA VAL A 219 -21.55 28.11 9.16
C VAL A 219 -21.87 28.80 10.49
N PRO A 220 -22.51 28.16 11.48
CA PRO A 220 -22.86 28.81 12.74
C PRO A 220 -21.63 29.25 13.54
N THR A 221 -20.50 28.54 13.48
CA THR A 221 -19.26 28.98 14.13
C THR A 221 -18.73 30.29 13.52
N ALA A 222 -18.69 30.39 12.18
CA ALA A 222 -18.27 31.60 11.49
C ALA A 222 -19.24 32.77 11.77
N TYR A 223 -20.55 32.51 11.83
CA TYR A 223 -21.54 33.51 12.22
C TYR A 223 -21.28 34.06 13.62
N ALA A 224 -21.08 33.19 14.60
CA ALA A 224 -20.83 33.58 15.99
C ALA A 224 -19.54 34.40 16.12
N LEU A 225 -18.48 34.02 15.40
CA LEU A 225 -17.23 34.77 15.38
C LEU A 225 -17.41 36.14 14.72
N LEU A 226 -17.99 36.20 13.52
CA LEU A 226 -18.08 37.44 12.74
C LEU A 226 -19.07 38.44 13.36
N PHE A 227 -20.29 38.02 13.68
CA PHE A 227 -21.35 38.91 14.14
C PHE A 227 -21.48 38.98 15.68
N GLY A 228 -20.87 38.04 16.41
CA GLY A 228 -20.88 38.04 17.87
C GLY A 228 -19.59 38.59 18.48
N VAL A 229 -18.43 38.10 18.02
CA VAL A 229 -17.14 38.43 18.64
C VAL A 229 -16.46 39.60 17.93
N PHE A 230 -16.25 39.50 16.61
CA PHE A 230 -15.44 40.47 15.86
C PHE A 230 -16.11 41.84 15.78
N ILE A 231 -17.44 41.92 15.79
CA ILE A 231 -18.15 43.21 15.78
C ILE A 231 -17.73 44.16 16.93
N SER A 232 -17.21 43.60 18.04
CA SER A 232 -16.69 44.38 19.17
C SER A 232 -15.28 44.94 18.94
N THR A 233 -14.60 44.54 17.86
CA THR A 233 -13.20 44.85 17.57
C THR A 233 -13.04 45.44 16.16
N SER A 234 -12.37 46.59 16.07
CA SER A 234 -12.05 47.25 14.79
C SER A 234 -10.70 46.83 14.18
N GLU A 235 -9.86 46.14 14.95
CA GLU A 235 -8.49 45.76 14.57
C GLU A 235 -8.34 44.27 14.28
N LEU A 236 -7.42 43.93 13.37
CA LEU A 236 -7.14 42.54 12.96
C LEU A 236 -6.52 41.67 14.07
N PRO A 237 -5.56 42.13 14.91
CA PRO A 237 -4.91 41.27 15.89
C PRO A 237 -5.85 40.68 16.94
N PRO A 238 -6.79 41.42 17.55
CA PRO A 238 -7.73 40.82 18.50
C PRO A 238 -8.72 39.86 17.83
N ALA A 239 -9.11 40.09 16.57
CA ALA A 239 -9.91 39.14 15.80
C ALA A 239 -9.15 37.82 15.53
N MET A 240 -7.85 37.89 15.22
CA MET A 240 -6.98 36.72 15.12
C MET A 240 -6.86 35.97 16.45
N LEU A 241 -6.74 36.70 17.56
CA LEU A 241 -6.67 36.11 18.90
C LEU A 241 -7.96 35.39 19.27
N ALA A 242 -9.12 35.96 18.92
CA ALA A 242 -10.43 35.35 19.14
C ALA A 242 -10.70 34.13 18.22
N LEU A 243 -10.09 34.08 17.03
CA LEU A 243 -10.13 32.90 16.16
C LEU A 243 -9.23 31.76 16.69
N SER A 244 -8.15 32.09 17.39
CA SER A 244 -7.12 31.13 17.81
C SER A 244 -7.64 29.90 18.58
N PRO A 245 -8.62 29.99 19.51
CA PRO A 245 -9.11 28.80 20.22
C PRO A 245 -9.81 27.83 19.28
N VAL A 246 -10.55 28.35 18.29
CA VAL A 246 -11.23 27.54 17.27
C VAL A 246 -10.21 26.80 16.41
N LEU A 247 -9.13 27.47 15.99
CA LEU A 247 -8.06 26.86 15.23
C LEU A 247 -7.27 25.83 16.04
N LEU A 248 -7.03 26.08 17.34
CA LEU A 248 -6.34 25.15 18.23
C LEU A 248 -7.16 23.87 18.45
N VAL A 249 -8.45 24.01 18.76
CA VAL A 249 -9.35 22.85 18.95
C VAL A 249 -9.45 22.03 17.67
N ALA A 250 -9.66 22.68 16.53
CA ALA A 250 -9.75 21.98 15.26
C ALA A 250 -8.39 21.39 14.83
N GLY A 251 -7.29 22.09 15.09
CA GLY A 251 -5.93 21.62 14.87
C GLY A 251 -5.61 20.36 15.67
N ALA A 252 -5.94 20.34 16.96
CA ALA A 252 -5.81 19.15 17.80
C ALA A 252 -6.71 18.01 17.31
N GLY A 253 -7.93 18.33 16.89
CA GLY A 253 -8.88 17.37 16.33
C GLY A 253 -8.37 16.65 15.09
N LYS A 254 -7.54 17.31 14.26
CA LYS A 254 -6.93 16.69 13.06
C LYS A 254 -6.03 15.50 13.39
N SER A 255 -5.47 15.43 14.60
CA SER A 255 -4.55 14.36 15.01
C SER A 255 -5.27 13.09 15.53
N LEU A 256 -6.59 13.13 15.72
CA LEU A 256 -7.35 12.01 16.32
C LEU A 256 -7.47 10.79 15.38
N SER A 257 -7.72 11.01 14.10
CA SER A 257 -7.83 9.94 13.09
C SER A 257 -7.79 10.53 11.68
N THR A 258 -7.56 9.69 10.65
CA THR A 258 -7.64 10.13 9.24
C THR A 258 -9.00 10.73 8.87
N THR A 259 -10.07 10.21 9.48
CA THR A 259 -11.43 10.71 9.28
C THR A 259 -11.63 12.06 9.96
N ALA A 260 -11.16 12.20 11.20
CA ALA A 260 -11.21 13.45 11.95
C ALA A 260 -10.37 14.55 11.26
N PHE A 261 -9.21 14.18 10.69
CA PHE A 261 -8.39 15.08 9.89
C PHE A 261 -9.22 15.78 8.81
N ILE A 262 -9.99 15.03 8.02
CA ILE A 262 -10.77 15.60 6.93
C ILE A 262 -11.88 16.50 7.47
N PHE A 263 -12.62 16.04 8.48
CA PHE A 263 -13.68 16.81 9.10
C PHE A 263 -13.16 18.17 9.61
N PHE A 264 -12.14 18.15 10.46
CA PHE A 264 -11.59 19.38 11.04
C PHE A 264 -10.86 20.25 10.02
N HIS A 265 -10.26 19.66 8.99
CA HIS A 265 -9.64 20.41 7.90
C HIS A 265 -10.68 21.19 7.08
N VAL A 266 -11.76 20.54 6.66
CA VAL A 266 -12.87 21.19 5.95
C VAL A 266 -13.56 22.22 6.84
N PHE A 267 -13.74 21.92 8.12
CA PHE A 267 -14.30 22.86 9.09
C PHE A 267 -13.47 24.15 9.19
N ILE A 268 -12.15 24.05 9.39
CA ILE A 268 -11.25 25.22 9.46
C ILE A 268 -11.32 26.03 8.16
N LEU A 269 -11.21 25.36 7.01
CA LEU A 269 -11.29 26.03 5.71
C LEU A 269 -12.63 26.74 5.53
N GLY A 270 -13.74 26.11 5.92
CA GLY A 270 -15.08 26.70 5.88
C GLY A 270 -15.21 27.93 6.78
N VAL A 271 -14.71 27.86 8.03
CA VAL A 271 -14.77 29.00 8.96
C VAL A 271 -13.98 30.19 8.42
N ILE A 272 -12.75 29.98 7.97
CA ILE A 272 -11.91 31.05 7.42
C ILE A 272 -12.53 31.63 6.15
N PHE A 273 -13.02 30.76 5.26
CA PHE A 273 -13.68 31.16 4.02
C PHE A 273 -14.92 32.04 4.27
N LEU A 274 -15.78 31.66 5.22
CA LEU A 274 -17.01 32.38 5.53
C LEU A 274 -16.78 33.70 6.26
N ILE A 275 -15.74 33.78 7.10
CA ILE A 275 -15.33 35.05 7.71
C ILE A 275 -14.83 36.03 6.64
N ASN A 276 -14.14 35.53 5.61
CA ASN A 276 -13.63 36.33 4.50
C ASN A 276 -12.89 37.60 4.98
N PHE A 277 -11.81 37.40 5.75
CA PHE A 277 -11.06 38.47 6.38
C PHE A 277 -10.72 39.61 5.42
N ALA A 278 -11.14 40.82 5.79
CA ALA A 278 -10.82 42.07 5.12
C ALA A 278 -10.31 43.07 6.17
N ASN A 279 -9.56 44.09 5.73
CA ASN A 279 -9.09 45.17 6.61
C ASN A 279 -9.50 46.53 6.03
N PRO A 280 -10.48 47.23 6.63
CA PRO A 280 -11.24 46.86 7.82
C PRO A 280 -12.21 45.69 7.59
N ILE A 281 -12.60 44.99 8.67
CA ILE A 281 -13.52 43.83 8.58
C ILE A 281 -14.91 44.31 8.14
N SER A 282 -15.49 43.67 7.11
CA SER A 282 -16.83 43.96 6.62
C SER A 282 -17.88 43.08 7.31
N TYR A 283 -18.91 43.67 7.90
CA TYR A 283 -20.01 42.97 8.57
C TYR A 283 -21.28 42.92 7.71
N ASP A 284 -21.19 42.35 6.51
CA ASP A 284 -22.32 42.22 5.59
C ASP A 284 -23.00 40.84 5.74
N PHE A 285 -24.18 40.82 6.36
CA PHE A 285 -24.96 39.60 6.53
C PHE A 285 -25.46 39.02 5.19
N SER A 286 -25.84 39.86 4.23
CA SER A 286 -26.32 39.40 2.93
C SER A 286 -25.21 38.64 2.19
N ARG A 287 -24.00 39.19 2.18
CA ARG A 287 -22.83 38.51 1.61
C ARG A 287 -22.50 37.23 2.36
N TYR A 288 -22.49 37.26 3.69
CA TYR A 288 -22.24 36.07 4.51
C TYR A 288 -23.26 34.96 4.23
N ALA A 289 -24.55 35.28 4.21
CA ALA A 289 -25.62 34.33 3.95
C ALA A 289 -25.50 33.71 2.54
N ASN A 290 -25.20 34.53 1.53
CA ASN A 290 -24.96 34.04 0.17
C ASN A 290 -23.76 33.08 0.10
N MET A 291 -22.64 33.40 0.75
CA MET A 291 -21.47 32.50 0.81
C MET A 291 -21.77 31.20 1.55
N ALA A 292 -22.53 31.27 2.66
CA ALA A 292 -22.94 30.09 3.42
C ALA A 292 -23.88 29.18 2.61
N VAL A 293 -24.87 29.76 1.91
CA VAL A 293 -25.76 29.01 1.02
C VAL A 293 -24.98 28.38 -0.12
N ALA A 294 -24.06 29.10 -0.75
CA ALA A 294 -23.19 28.57 -1.81
C ALA A 294 -22.33 27.39 -1.31
N ALA A 295 -21.77 27.49 -0.10
CA ALA A 295 -21.01 26.40 0.50
C ALA A 295 -21.86 25.16 0.74
N VAL A 296 -23.06 25.30 1.31
CA VAL A 296 -23.96 24.17 1.54
C VAL A 296 -24.44 23.57 0.22
N PHE A 297 -24.86 24.40 -0.75
CA PHE A 297 -25.30 23.94 -2.07
C PHE A 297 -24.20 23.21 -2.83
N SER A 298 -22.94 23.67 -2.73
CA SER A 298 -21.81 23.00 -3.38
C SER A 298 -21.67 21.54 -2.93
N VAL A 299 -21.79 21.30 -1.61
CA VAL A 299 -21.69 19.96 -1.03
C VAL A 299 -22.90 19.12 -1.41
N ILE A 300 -24.10 19.70 -1.46
CA ILE A 300 -25.33 19.01 -1.88
C ILE A 300 -25.24 18.57 -3.35
N ILE A 301 -24.79 19.44 -4.26
CA ILE A 301 -24.64 19.09 -5.68
C ILE A 301 -23.62 17.96 -5.84
N VAL A 302 -22.48 18.07 -5.16
CA VAL A 302 -21.46 17.01 -5.15
C VAL A 302 -22.04 15.72 -4.59
N ALA A 303 -22.75 15.77 -3.46
CA ALA A 303 -23.41 14.61 -2.86
C ALA A 303 -24.37 13.92 -3.84
N LEU A 304 -25.19 14.70 -4.54
CA LEU A 304 -26.18 14.22 -5.49
C LEU A 304 -25.54 13.51 -6.68
N VAL A 305 -24.52 14.13 -7.29
CA VAL A 305 -23.79 13.52 -8.41
C VAL A 305 -23.10 12.23 -8.00
N PHE A 306 -22.54 12.21 -6.79
CA PHE A 306 -21.86 11.03 -6.25
C PHE A 306 -22.82 9.90 -5.90
N TYR A 307 -24.07 10.23 -5.54
CA TYR A 307 -25.15 9.27 -5.39
C TYR A 307 -25.53 8.63 -6.74
N PHE A 308 -25.70 9.44 -7.80
CA PHE A 308 -26.05 8.92 -9.13
C PHE A 308 -24.91 8.21 -9.87
N ILE A 309 -23.66 8.58 -9.57
CA ILE A 309 -22.46 7.94 -10.13
C ILE A 309 -21.74 7.23 -8.98
N PRO A 310 -22.25 6.09 -8.48
CA PRO A 310 -21.68 5.43 -7.30
C PRO A 310 -20.26 4.92 -7.56
N GLN A 311 -19.48 4.74 -6.50
CA GLN A 311 -18.21 4.04 -6.60
C GLN A 311 -18.44 2.56 -6.90
N SER A 312 -17.51 1.91 -7.61
CA SER A 312 -17.59 0.46 -7.78
C SER A 312 -17.49 -0.23 -6.42
N ALA A 313 -18.26 -1.30 -6.24
CA ALA A 313 -18.09 -2.20 -5.10
C ALA A 313 -16.65 -2.73 -5.01
N ASP A 314 -16.13 -2.89 -3.79
CA ASP A 314 -14.77 -3.38 -3.54
C ASP A 314 -14.51 -4.72 -4.22
N ARG A 315 -15.51 -5.62 -4.23
CA ARG A 315 -15.46 -6.90 -4.96
C ARG A 315 -15.20 -6.72 -6.46
N SER A 316 -15.85 -5.73 -7.08
CA SER A 316 -15.66 -5.41 -8.50
C SER A 316 -14.29 -4.78 -8.75
N LYS A 317 -13.83 -3.90 -7.86
CA LYS A 317 -12.47 -3.32 -7.91
C LYS A 317 -11.41 -4.42 -7.84
N LEU A 318 -11.48 -5.30 -6.83
CA LEU A 318 -10.55 -6.41 -6.65
C LEU A 318 -10.52 -7.34 -7.88
N ARG A 319 -11.67 -7.68 -8.47
CA ARG A 319 -11.70 -8.50 -9.70
C ARG A 319 -11.01 -7.82 -10.89
N ARG A 320 -11.17 -6.51 -11.07
CA ARG A 320 -10.47 -5.77 -12.13
C ARG A 320 -8.97 -5.71 -11.85
N MET A 321 -8.58 -5.47 -10.60
CA MET A 321 -7.18 -5.47 -10.16
C MET A 321 -6.53 -6.83 -10.43
N SER A 322 -7.16 -7.93 -10.02
CA SER A 322 -6.68 -9.30 -10.29
C SER A 322 -6.51 -9.55 -11.79
N ARG A 323 -7.51 -9.20 -12.61
CA ARG A 323 -7.44 -9.36 -14.08
C ARG A 323 -6.30 -8.56 -14.70
N ALA A 324 -6.10 -7.33 -14.24
CA ALA A 324 -5.06 -6.45 -14.74
C ALA A 324 -3.64 -6.93 -14.34
N ILE A 325 -3.47 -7.43 -13.11
CA ILE A 325 -2.22 -8.06 -12.66
C ILE A 325 -1.95 -9.33 -13.46
N ALA A 326 -2.94 -10.21 -13.61
CA ALA A 326 -2.82 -11.45 -14.37
C ALA A 326 -2.46 -11.19 -15.85
N ALA A 327 -3.12 -10.23 -16.50
CA ALA A 327 -2.84 -9.87 -17.89
C ALA A 327 -1.43 -9.30 -18.08
N ARG A 328 -0.99 -8.45 -17.14
CA ARG A 328 0.38 -7.91 -17.16
C ARG A 328 1.41 -9.00 -16.89
N PHE A 329 1.18 -9.83 -15.87
CA PHE A 329 2.03 -10.96 -15.54
C PHE A 329 2.21 -11.90 -16.75
N THR A 330 1.12 -12.26 -17.43
CA THR A 330 1.17 -13.10 -18.65
C THR A 330 2.05 -12.48 -19.73
N ARG A 331 1.90 -11.16 -19.95
CA ARG A 331 2.67 -10.43 -20.96
C ARG A 331 4.16 -10.35 -20.58
N ASP A 332 4.45 -10.12 -19.31
CA ASP A 332 5.82 -10.03 -18.80
C ASP A 332 6.49 -11.41 -18.81
N MET A 333 5.74 -12.49 -18.55
CA MET A 333 6.21 -13.87 -18.70
C MET A 333 6.53 -14.26 -20.15
N ALA A 334 5.80 -13.70 -21.13
CA ALA A 334 6.02 -13.97 -22.55
C ALA A 334 7.21 -13.21 -23.16
N ARG A 335 7.78 -12.21 -22.47
CA ARG A 335 8.88 -11.37 -22.97
C ARG A 335 10.17 -11.70 -22.23
N PRO A 336 11.37 -11.56 -22.83
CA PRO A 336 12.62 -11.68 -22.08
C PRO A 336 12.61 -10.73 -20.87
N PRO A 337 13.24 -11.09 -19.75
CA PRO A 337 13.22 -10.31 -18.51
C PRO A 337 14.08 -9.04 -18.63
N LEU A 338 13.74 -8.15 -19.57
CA LEU A 338 14.19 -6.76 -19.54
C LEU A 338 13.41 -6.08 -18.41
N HIS A 339 14.15 -5.48 -17.47
CA HIS A 339 13.66 -4.73 -16.32
C HIS A 339 12.40 -3.88 -16.60
N ALA A 340 11.24 -4.51 -16.49
CA ALA A 340 9.97 -3.86 -16.30
C ALA A 340 9.62 -4.05 -14.82
N PRO A 341 9.36 -2.98 -14.05
CA PRO A 341 9.04 -3.10 -12.65
C PRO A 341 7.60 -3.59 -12.50
N PHE A 342 7.40 -4.87 -12.82
CA PHE A 342 6.18 -5.61 -12.54
C PHE A 342 5.91 -5.61 -11.04
N GLU A 343 6.97 -5.72 -10.24
CA GLU A 343 6.91 -5.65 -8.79
C GLU A 343 6.25 -4.36 -8.30
N ASP A 344 6.70 -3.19 -8.76
CA ASP A 344 6.15 -1.87 -8.39
C ASP A 344 4.66 -1.78 -8.72
N TYR A 345 4.26 -2.39 -9.83
CA TYR A 345 2.89 -2.40 -10.27
C TYR A 345 2.00 -3.26 -9.36
N VAL A 346 2.49 -4.44 -8.98
CA VAL A 346 1.77 -5.31 -8.03
C VAL A 346 1.72 -4.66 -6.65
N TYR A 347 2.81 -4.05 -6.19
CA TYR A 347 2.88 -3.38 -4.89
C TYR A 347 1.95 -2.18 -4.78
N SER A 348 1.96 -1.31 -5.78
CA SER A 348 1.01 -0.19 -5.84
C SER A 348 -0.44 -0.68 -5.85
N ALA A 349 -0.73 -1.82 -6.48
CA ALA A 349 -2.05 -2.44 -6.40
C ALA A 349 -2.37 -2.97 -4.99
N ILE A 350 -1.43 -3.63 -4.29
CA ILE A 350 -1.62 -4.07 -2.90
C ILE A 350 -1.90 -2.88 -1.99
N PHE A 351 -1.14 -1.79 -2.13
CA PHE A 351 -1.30 -0.57 -1.32
C PHE A 351 -2.72 0.00 -1.42
N LEU A 352 -3.33 0.02 -2.60
CA LEU A 352 -4.71 0.48 -2.80
C LEU A 352 -5.75 -0.36 -2.03
N THR A 353 -5.42 -1.59 -1.65
CA THR A 353 -6.32 -2.46 -0.87
C THR A 353 -6.20 -2.25 0.63
N ARG A 354 -5.29 -1.40 1.13
CA ARG A 354 -5.02 -1.20 2.57
C ARG A 354 -6.29 -0.96 3.38
N ASN A 355 -7.13 -0.06 2.91
CA ASN A 355 -8.35 0.37 3.61
C ASN A 355 -9.60 -0.46 3.26
N MET A 356 -9.48 -1.48 2.39
CA MET A 356 -10.57 -2.38 2.08
C MET A 356 -10.79 -3.39 3.23
N PRO A 357 -12.04 -3.75 3.55
CA PRO A 357 -12.35 -4.72 4.59
C PRO A 357 -11.72 -6.08 4.31
N ARG A 358 -11.49 -6.88 5.36
CA ARG A 358 -11.06 -8.26 5.21
C ARG A 358 -12.21 -9.08 4.61
N CYS A 359 -12.03 -9.51 3.36
CA CYS A 359 -12.97 -10.37 2.65
C CYS A 359 -12.22 -11.46 1.89
N MET A 360 -12.93 -12.51 1.49
CA MET A 360 -12.34 -13.63 0.75
C MET A 360 -11.68 -13.15 -0.55
N GLU A 361 -12.28 -12.20 -1.26
CA GLU A 361 -11.71 -11.67 -2.50
C GLU A 361 -10.41 -10.89 -2.28
N LYS A 362 -10.29 -10.14 -1.17
CA LYS A 362 -9.04 -9.45 -0.82
C LYS A 362 -7.94 -10.46 -0.53
N GLN A 363 -8.26 -11.55 0.18
CA GLN A 363 -7.30 -12.63 0.43
C GLN A 363 -6.86 -13.34 -0.85
N ARG A 364 -7.80 -13.66 -1.76
CA ARG A 364 -7.47 -14.24 -3.08
C ARG A 364 -6.59 -13.30 -3.90
N PHE A 365 -6.91 -12.01 -3.92
CA PHE A 365 -6.10 -10.99 -4.59
C PHE A 365 -4.68 -10.93 -4.02
N ILE A 366 -4.52 -10.85 -2.70
CA ILE A 366 -3.19 -10.83 -2.05
C ILE A 366 -2.40 -12.10 -2.38
N ARG A 367 -3.05 -13.27 -2.35
CA ARG A 367 -2.41 -14.54 -2.72
C ARG A 367 -1.91 -14.53 -4.16
N LEU A 368 -2.72 -14.08 -5.11
CA LEU A 368 -2.33 -13.91 -6.51
C LEU A 368 -1.12 -12.97 -6.64
N CYS A 369 -1.14 -11.83 -5.94
CA CYS A 369 -0.02 -10.89 -5.94
C CYS A 369 1.26 -11.53 -5.40
N CYS A 370 1.22 -12.20 -4.25
CA CYS A 370 2.38 -12.89 -3.68
C CYS A 370 2.93 -13.97 -4.62
N LEU A 371 2.06 -14.76 -5.24
CA LEU A 371 2.46 -15.79 -6.20
C LEU A 371 3.12 -15.20 -7.43
N THR A 372 2.49 -14.22 -8.07
CA THR A 372 3.03 -13.58 -9.28
C THR A 372 4.35 -12.88 -9.00
N LEU A 373 4.51 -12.24 -7.83
CA LEU A 373 5.78 -11.66 -7.39
C LEU A 373 6.87 -12.72 -7.24
N ALA A 374 6.60 -13.78 -6.48
CA ALA A 374 7.57 -14.84 -6.26
C ALA A 374 7.99 -15.51 -7.57
N VAL A 375 7.03 -15.89 -8.42
CA VAL A 375 7.31 -16.52 -9.72
C VAL A 375 8.09 -15.56 -10.63
N SER A 376 7.74 -14.27 -10.66
CA SER A 376 8.49 -13.27 -11.44
C SER A 376 9.94 -13.11 -10.97
N ARG A 377 10.17 -13.17 -9.66
CA ARG A 377 11.49 -13.09 -9.03
C ARG A 377 12.33 -14.33 -9.35
N VAL A 378 11.77 -15.52 -9.17
CA VAL A 378 12.46 -16.80 -9.46
C VAL A 378 12.98 -16.80 -10.90
N ARG A 379 12.15 -16.36 -11.84
CA ARG A 379 12.54 -16.19 -13.24
C ARG A 379 13.63 -15.15 -13.45
N TYR A 380 13.54 -14.00 -12.78
CA TYR A 380 14.53 -12.95 -12.88
C TYR A 380 15.91 -13.43 -12.35
N LEU A 381 15.94 -14.14 -11.23
CA LEU A 381 17.17 -14.70 -10.66
C LEU A 381 17.80 -15.77 -11.56
N ALA A 382 16.99 -16.70 -12.07
CA ALA A 382 17.47 -17.72 -13.00
C ALA A 382 18.10 -17.09 -14.26
N TRP A 383 17.47 -16.05 -14.82
CA TRP A 383 18.05 -15.32 -15.94
C TRP A 383 19.37 -14.62 -15.59
N ARG A 384 19.46 -14.00 -14.40
CA ARG A 384 20.70 -13.34 -13.93
C ARG A 384 21.84 -14.33 -13.73
N GLN A 385 21.56 -15.55 -13.27
CA GLN A 385 22.57 -16.56 -12.95
C GLN A 385 23.05 -17.35 -14.18
N SER A 386 22.13 -17.73 -15.07
CA SER A 386 22.45 -18.63 -16.18
C SER A 386 22.59 -17.94 -17.53
N ALA A 387 22.20 -16.65 -17.67
CA ALA A 387 22.06 -15.90 -18.93
C ALA A 387 21.13 -16.56 -19.99
N VAL A 388 20.72 -17.81 -19.79
CA VAL A 388 19.70 -18.54 -20.54
C VAL A 388 18.33 -18.18 -19.96
N ALA A 389 17.40 -17.79 -20.84
CA ALA A 389 16.02 -17.62 -20.43
C ALA A 389 15.42 -19.00 -20.12
N LEU A 390 15.08 -19.25 -18.85
CA LEU A 390 14.21 -20.34 -18.43
C LEU A 390 12.78 -19.79 -18.33
N PRO A 391 11.98 -19.75 -19.43
CA PRO A 391 10.63 -19.23 -19.37
C PRO A 391 9.69 -20.23 -18.68
N PHE A 392 8.77 -19.71 -17.86
CA PHE A 392 7.61 -20.50 -17.49
C PHE A 392 6.74 -20.76 -18.73
N PRO A 393 6.33 -22.02 -19.00
CA PRO A 393 5.44 -22.34 -20.10
C PRO A 393 4.11 -21.58 -19.99
N SER A 394 3.50 -21.25 -21.12
CA SER A 394 2.22 -20.54 -21.17
C SER A 394 1.10 -21.28 -20.44
N PHE A 395 1.08 -22.61 -20.47
CA PHE A 395 0.11 -23.41 -19.73
C PHE A 395 0.30 -23.27 -18.20
N PHE A 396 1.55 -23.20 -17.70
CA PHE A 396 1.84 -23.01 -16.28
C PHE A 396 1.35 -21.63 -15.82
N VAL A 397 1.64 -20.59 -16.60
CA VAL A 397 1.16 -19.23 -16.33
C VAL A 397 -0.37 -19.16 -16.35
N ALA A 398 -1.01 -19.85 -17.30
CA ALA A 398 -2.47 -19.92 -17.38
C ALA A 398 -3.08 -20.67 -16.18
N ALA A 399 -2.48 -21.79 -15.75
CA ALA A 399 -2.91 -22.54 -14.57
C ALA A 399 -2.78 -21.70 -13.29
N LEU A 400 -1.67 -20.95 -13.14
CA LEU A 400 -1.45 -20.06 -12.00
C LEU A 400 -2.52 -18.97 -11.90
N ILE A 401 -2.87 -18.36 -13.03
CA ILE A 401 -3.89 -17.31 -13.12
C ILE A 401 -5.30 -17.87 -12.86
N ARG A 402 -5.56 -19.11 -13.26
CA ARG A 402 -6.83 -19.81 -13.00
C ARG A 402 -6.97 -20.34 -11.58
N GLU A 403 -5.96 -20.10 -10.73
CA GLU A 403 -5.88 -20.65 -9.36
C GLU A 403 -5.83 -22.19 -9.33
N ASP A 404 -5.42 -22.85 -10.44
CA ASP A 404 -5.17 -24.29 -10.50
C ASP A 404 -3.76 -24.60 -9.99
N TYR A 405 -3.59 -24.37 -8.70
CA TYR A 405 -2.32 -24.54 -8.01
C TYR A 405 -1.85 -26.00 -7.94
N PRO A 406 -2.72 -27.03 -7.81
CA PRO A 406 -2.30 -28.42 -7.90
C PRO A 406 -1.63 -28.77 -9.24
N ALA A 407 -2.17 -28.28 -10.36
CA ALA A 407 -1.54 -28.48 -11.66
C ALA A 407 -0.18 -27.78 -11.76
N CYS A 408 -0.08 -26.54 -11.25
CA CYS A 408 1.20 -25.81 -11.18
C CYS A 408 2.24 -26.57 -10.35
N LEU A 409 1.83 -27.13 -9.21
CA LEU A 409 2.69 -27.87 -8.31
C LEU A 409 3.19 -29.17 -8.95
N ALA A 410 2.29 -29.95 -9.54
CA ALA A 410 2.62 -31.19 -10.24
C ALA A 410 3.63 -30.94 -11.38
N TRP A 411 3.47 -29.81 -12.09
CA TRP A 411 4.41 -29.43 -13.14
C TRP A 411 5.79 -29.06 -12.60
N ALA A 412 5.84 -28.22 -11.56
CA ALA A 412 7.09 -27.83 -10.93
C ALA A 412 7.85 -29.05 -10.38
N MET A 413 7.12 -30.03 -9.81
CA MET A 413 7.70 -31.29 -9.34
C MET A 413 8.32 -32.10 -10.47
N ARG A 414 7.57 -32.34 -11.56
CA ARG A 414 8.07 -33.10 -12.71
C ARG A 414 9.31 -32.46 -13.32
N ASN A 415 9.26 -31.15 -13.54
CA ASN A 415 10.39 -30.44 -14.15
C ASN A 415 11.60 -30.44 -13.21
N ARG A 416 11.42 -30.35 -11.89
CA ARG A 416 12.54 -30.48 -10.94
C ARG A 416 13.23 -31.84 -11.05
N GLU A 417 12.49 -32.92 -11.26
CA GLU A 417 13.04 -34.29 -11.38
C GLU A 417 13.74 -34.53 -12.72
N GLU A 418 13.27 -33.88 -13.79
CA GLU A 418 13.81 -33.99 -15.14
C GLU A 418 14.88 -32.92 -15.47
N SER A 419 15.12 -31.96 -14.58
CA SER A 419 16.01 -30.81 -14.83
C SER A 419 17.48 -31.09 -14.53
N ASP A 420 18.35 -30.53 -15.37
CA ASP A 420 19.77 -30.36 -15.08
C ASP A 420 20.00 -29.48 -13.85
N GLU A 421 21.20 -29.56 -13.26
CA GLU A 421 21.59 -28.87 -12.03
C GLU A 421 21.36 -27.34 -12.10
N ALA A 422 21.50 -26.73 -13.29
CA ALA A 422 21.24 -25.31 -13.54
C ALA A 422 19.75 -24.90 -13.47
N ALA A 423 18.83 -25.79 -13.86
CA ALA A 423 17.38 -25.54 -13.85
C ALA A 423 16.68 -26.11 -12.60
N TRP A 424 17.37 -27.00 -11.88
CA TRP A 424 16.84 -27.64 -10.67
C TRP A 424 16.44 -26.62 -9.60
N GLY A 425 17.31 -25.64 -9.31
CA GLY A 425 17.06 -24.61 -8.28
C GLY A 425 15.83 -23.74 -8.60
N TYR A 426 15.64 -23.42 -9.88
CA TYR A 426 14.50 -22.66 -10.38
C TYR A 426 13.16 -23.37 -10.12
N TRP A 427 13.07 -24.66 -10.45
CA TRP A 427 11.84 -25.44 -10.24
C TRP A 427 11.65 -25.81 -8.77
N TRP A 428 12.72 -26.07 -8.02
CA TRP A 428 12.65 -26.34 -6.59
C TRP A 428 12.13 -25.13 -5.80
N GLU A 429 12.62 -23.92 -6.08
CA GLU A 429 12.12 -22.69 -5.45
C GLU A 429 10.65 -22.45 -5.79
N THR A 430 10.27 -22.60 -7.07
CA THR A 430 8.89 -22.45 -7.54
C THR A 430 7.95 -23.41 -6.80
N GLU A 431 8.31 -24.69 -6.73
CA GLU A 431 7.55 -25.71 -6.01
C GLU A 431 7.41 -25.36 -4.53
N THR A 432 8.49 -24.91 -3.91
CA THR A 432 8.54 -24.61 -2.47
C THR A 432 7.63 -23.43 -2.11
N VAL A 433 7.65 -22.38 -2.91
CA VAL A 433 6.77 -21.23 -2.72
C VAL A 433 5.31 -21.60 -2.95
N LEU A 434 5.01 -22.39 -4.00
CA LEU A 434 3.65 -22.87 -4.26
C LEU A 434 3.11 -23.66 -3.07
N ARG A 435 3.87 -24.63 -2.53
CA ARG A 435 3.48 -25.39 -1.34
C ARG A 435 3.23 -24.50 -0.12
N TYR A 436 4.17 -23.58 0.17
CA TYR A 436 4.04 -22.68 1.32
C TYR A 436 2.78 -21.82 1.27
N LEU A 437 2.43 -21.31 0.08
CA LEU A 437 1.25 -20.47 -0.11
C LEU A 437 -0.06 -21.28 -0.15
N LEU A 438 -0.01 -22.57 -0.51
CA LEU A 438 -1.15 -23.49 -0.51
C LEU A 438 -1.51 -24.02 0.88
N ASP A 439 -0.51 -24.29 1.72
CA ASP A 439 -0.69 -24.80 3.09
C ASP A 439 -1.30 -23.77 4.06
N GLY A 440 -1.71 -22.60 3.57
CA GLY A 440 -2.48 -21.61 4.32
C GLY A 440 -1.71 -20.86 5.43
N ARG A 441 -0.40 -21.08 5.58
CA ARG A 441 0.44 -20.45 6.62
C ARG A 441 0.79 -18.98 6.37
N VAL A 442 0.09 -18.33 5.43
CA VAL A 442 0.25 -16.92 5.05
C VAL A 442 -0.73 -16.02 5.81
N THR A 443 -1.67 -16.58 6.56
CA THR A 443 -2.72 -15.85 7.29
C THR A 443 -2.23 -15.00 8.46
N GLY A 444 -0.92 -14.98 8.72
CA GLY A 444 -0.27 -14.19 9.77
C GLY A 444 0.37 -12.87 9.31
N ILE A 445 0.08 -12.39 8.09
CA ILE A 445 0.51 -11.07 7.58
C ILE A 445 -0.58 -10.03 7.83
#